data_AF-A0A2D6P3V9-F1
#
_entry.id   AF-A0A2D6P3V9-F1
#
_cell.length_a   1.000
_cell.length_b   1.000
_cell.length_c   1.000
_cell.angle_alpha   90.00
_cell.angle_beta   90.00
_cell.angle_gamma   90.00
#
_symmetry.space_group_name_H-M   'P 1'
#
loop_
_entity.id
_entity.type
_entity.pdbx_description
1 polymer ?
#
loop_
_entity_poly.entity_id
_entity_poly.type
_entity_poly.pdbx_seq_one_letter_code
_entity_poly.pdbx_strand_id
1 'polypeptide(L)'
;MRKKGQTAVEYLIILAVVIIIALIVVGVLGGIPGIGKGSGDKASKLFWSQAPVGIDNHAISAGGTDTVIVRNNLDTTITVETFSVNSVNVASNNVLGPEDQATLTGSIASCTAGDSYTYAVSMTYNESETGAGYTYDGNGRNLEGTCAS
;
A
#
# COMPACT_ATOMS: atom_id res chain seq x y z
N MET A 1 17.26 -36.72 60.88
CA MET A 1 16.48 -36.87 59.63
C MET A 1 15.78 -35.56 59.27
N ARG A 2 16.33 -34.75 58.36
CA ARG A 2 15.62 -33.62 57.71
C ARG A 2 16.32 -33.30 56.38
N LYS A 3 16.00 -34.06 55.33
CA LYS A 3 16.43 -33.80 53.94
C LYS A 3 15.39 -34.33 52.93
N LYS A 4 14.11 -33.98 53.12
CA LYS A 4 13.03 -34.32 52.16
C LYS A 4 12.14 -33.14 51.74
N GLY A 5 12.35 -31.94 52.30
CA GLY A 5 11.60 -30.74 51.93
C GLY A 5 12.34 -29.77 51.01
N GLN A 6 13.66 -29.93 50.84
CA GLN A 6 14.48 -28.94 50.13
C GLN A 6 14.34 -29.03 48.60
N THR A 7 14.11 -30.23 48.05
CA THR A 7 13.98 -30.44 46.61
C THR A 7 12.63 -29.96 46.06
N ALA A 8 11.56 -30.01 46.85
CA ALA A 8 10.22 -29.56 46.41
C ALA A 8 10.16 -28.04 46.19
N VAL A 9 10.90 -27.28 46.99
CA VAL A 9 10.96 -25.81 46.87
C VAL A 9 11.73 -25.39 45.60
N GLU A 10 12.76 -26.13 45.22
CA GLU A 10 13.55 -25.86 44.02
C GLU A 10 12.71 -25.97 42.74
N TYR A 11 11.90 -27.03 42.62
CA TYR A 11 11.02 -27.20 41.46
C TYR A 11 9.90 -26.14 41.39
N LEU A 12 9.37 -25.70 42.54
CA LEU A 12 8.35 -24.64 42.57
C LEU A 12 8.91 -23.29 42.09
N ILE A 13 10.16 -22.98 42.45
CA ILE A 13 10.83 -21.75 42.01
C ILE A 13 11.08 -21.80 40.51
N ILE A 14 11.61 -22.91 39.99
CA ILE A 14 11.89 -23.06 38.55
C ILE A 14 10.59 -22.95 37.74
N LEU A 15 9.51 -23.59 38.20
CA LEU A 15 8.21 -23.53 37.51
C LEU A 15 7.64 -22.10 37.47
N ALA A 16 7.76 -21.35 38.56
CA ALA A 16 7.31 -19.95 38.61
C ALA A 16 8.10 -19.07 37.62
N VAL A 17 9.42 -19.24 37.55
CA VAL A 17 10.28 -18.51 36.60
C VAL A 17 9.89 -18.82 35.15
N VAL A 18 9.66 -20.09 34.82
CA VAL A 18 9.24 -20.50 33.46
C VAL A 18 7.91 -19.85 33.06
N ILE A 19 6.94 -19.78 33.98
CA ILE A 19 5.64 -19.14 33.71
C ILE A 19 5.82 -17.64 33.47
N ILE A 20 6.65 -16.96 34.28
CA ILE A 20 6.92 -15.52 34.10
C ILE A 20 7.55 -15.26 32.73
N ILE A 21 8.54 -16.06 32.33
CA ILE A 21 9.17 -15.92 31.00
C ILE A 21 8.15 -16.15 29.89
N ALA A 22 7.32 -17.18 30.00
CA ALA A 22 6.26 -17.46 29.01
C ALA A 22 5.28 -16.29 28.86
N LEU A 23 4.88 -15.67 29.97
CA LEU A 23 3.99 -14.49 29.97
C LEU A 23 4.66 -13.25 29.37
N ILE A 24 5.96 -13.03 29.60
CA ILE A 24 6.71 -11.95 28.96
C ILE A 24 6.78 -12.17 27.45
N VAL A 25 7.08 -13.39 27.00
CA VAL A 25 7.14 -13.73 25.56
C VAL A 25 5.78 -13.50 24.91
N VAL A 26 4.68 -13.94 25.53
CA VAL A 26 3.32 -13.69 25.01
C VAL A 26 2.96 -12.20 25.06
N GLY A 27 3.39 -11.46 26.08
CA GLY A 27 3.16 -10.01 26.16
C GLY A 27 3.93 -9.22 25.09
N VAL A 28 5.16 -9.63 24.79
CA VAL A 28 6.00 -9.01 23.75
C VAL A 28 5.53 -9.38 22.35
N LEU A 29 5.15 -10.64 22.11
CA LEU A 29 4.67 -11.11 20.81
C LEU A 29 3.20 -10.76 20.54
N GLY A 30 2.36 -10.73 21.58
CA GLY A 30 0.95 -10.35 21.51
C GLY A 30 0.70 -8.84 21.56
N GLY A 31 1.73 -8.05 21.89
CA GLY A 31 1.67 -6.59 22.07
C GLY A 31 1.84 -5.75 20.80
N ILE A 32 1.91 -6.35 19.61
CA ILE A 32 1.93 -5.61 18.33
C ILE A 32 0.66 -5.91 17.49
N PRO A 33 -0.55 -5.65 17.99
CA PRO A 33 -1.73 -5.56 17.14
C PRO A 33 -1.75 -4.16 16.50
N GLY A 34 -0.94 -3.94 15.44
CA GLY A 34 -0.95 -2.62 14.78
C GLY A 34 0.00 -2.39 13.61
N ILE A 35 1.05 -3.19 13.41
CA ILE A 35 2.02 -2.96 12.32
C ILE A 35 1.51 -3.43 10.94
N GLY A 36 0.42 -4.20 10.88
CA GLY A 36 -0.06 -4.77 9.62
C GLY A 36 -0.93 -3.87 8.74
N LYS A 37 -1.67 -2.89 9.30
CA LYS A 37 -2.70 -2.15 8.53
C LYS A 37 -2.18 -0.93 7.76
N GLY A 38 -1.02 -0.37 8.11
CA GLY A 38 -0.45 0.81 7.45
C GLY A 38 0.83 0.56 6.65
N SER A 39 1.35 -0.67 6.66
CA SER A 39 2.57 -1.03 5.91
C SER A 39 2.30 -1.23 4.42
N GLY A 40 1.14 -1.77 4.06
CA GLY A 40 0.69 -1.98 2.67
C GLY A 40 0.57 -0.68 1.89
N ASP A 41 -0.16 0.30 2.43
CA ASP A 41 -0.33 1.64 1.84
C ASP A 41 1.02 2.34 1.55
N LYS A 42 1.91 2.41 2.56
CA LYS A 42 3.23 3.02 2.37
C LYS A 42 4.08 2.30 1.33
N ALA A 43 4.05 0.97 1.32
CA ALA A 43 4.79 0.17 0.35
C ALA A 43 4.21 0.32 -1.06
N SER A 44 2.89 0.35 -1.19
CA SER A 44 2.18 0.60 -2.44
C SER A 44 2.51 1.99 -2.97
N LYS A 45 2.38 3.02 -2.14
CA LYS A 45 2.74 4.41 -2.48
C LYS A 45 4.18 4.55 -2.95
N LEU A 46 5.14 3.96 -2.24
CA LEU A 46 6.55 4.00 -2.64
C LEU A 46 6.77 3.29 -3.98
N PHE A 47 6.17 2.11 -4.17
CA PHE A 47 6.25 1.37 -5.42
C PHE A 47 5.72 2.20 -6.59
N TRP A 48 4.50 2.72 -6.45
CA TRP A 48 3.86 3.50 -7.51
C TRP A 48 4.54 4.84 -7.77
N SER A 49 5.14 5.48 -6.78
CA SER A 49 5.92 6.72 -7.00
C SER A 49 7.17 6.52 -7.86
N GLN A 50 7.68 5.29 -8.00
CA GLN A 50 8.89 4.95 -8.77
C GLN A 50 8.59 4.34 -10.14
N ALA A 51 7.32 4.12 -10.48
CA ALA A 51 6.92 3.61 -11.79
C ALA A 51 7.25 4.64 -12.90
N PRO A 52 7.42 4.22 -14.18
CA PRO A 52 7.67 5.15 -15.29
C PRO A 52 6.64 6.27 -15.39
N VAL A 53 5.36 5.91 -15.21
CA VAL A 53 4.28 6.84 -14.91
C VAL A 53 3.93 6.65 -13.45
N GLY A 54 4.43 7.53 -12.60
CA GLY A 54 4.31 7.44 -11.16
C GLY A 54 2.93 7.86 -10.66
N ILE A 55 2.48 7.28 -9.54
CA ILE A 55 1.32 7.79 -8.78
C ILE A 55 1.82 8.39 -7.47
N ASP A 56 1.84 9.72 -7.40
CA ASP A 56 2.35 10.45 -6.23
C ASP A 56 1.33 10.49 -5.10
N ASN A 57 0.06 10.67 -5.46
CA ASN A 57 -1.03 10.77 -4.51
C ASN A 57 -2.34 10.31 -5.12
N HIS A 58 -3.26 9.90 -4.28
CA HIS A 58 -4.59 9.50 -4.69
C HIS A 58 -5.58 9.76 -3.54
N ALA A 59 -6.84 9.97 -3.88
CA ALA A 59 -7.95 9.97 -2.94
C ALA A 59 -9.14 9.29 -3.62
N ILE A 60 -9.58 8.18 -3.06
CA ILE A 60 -10.77 7.46 -3.50
C ILE A 60 -11.87 7.74 -2.47
N SER A 61 -12.95 8.35 -2.91
CA SER A 61 -14.06 8.81 -2.09
C SER A 61 -15.19 7.79 -2.07
N ALA A 62 -15.93 7.75 -0.96
CA ALA A 62 -17.10 6.90 -0.84
C ALA A 62 -18.31 7.30 -1.71
N GLY A 63 -18.35 8.55 -2.17
CA GLY A 63 -19.46 9.07 -2.98
C GLY A 63 -19.15 10.37 -3.73
N GLY A 64 -17.86 10.70 -3.87
CA GLY A 64 -17.38 11.92 -4.50
C GLY A 64 -16.59 11.66 -5.78
N THR A 65 -15.84 12.67 -6.22
CA THR A 65 -14.90 12.53 -7.33
C THR A 65 -13.59 11.98 -6.80
N ASP A 66 -13.17 10.84 -7.35
CA ASP A 66 -11.87 10.27 -7.06
C ASP A 66 -10.79 11.08 -7.77
N THR A 67 -9.65 11.24 -7.12
CA THR A 67 -8.51 11.99 -7.67
C THR A 67 -7.27 11.13 -7.63
N VAL A 68 -6.48 11.16 -8.69
CA VAL A 68 -5.19 10.50 -8.77
C VAL A 68 -4.20 11.47 -9.39
N ILE A 69 -3.11 11.76 -8.69
CA ILE A 69 -2.03 12.60 -9.19
C ILE A 69 -0.98 11.67 -9.79
N VAL A 70 -0.86 11.74 -11.11
CA VAL A 70 0.14 11.01 -11.88
C VAL A 70 1.32 11.93 -12.21
N ARG A 71 2.52 11.35 -12.25
CA ARG A 71 3.76 12.02 -12.64
C ARG A 71 4.44 11.27 -13.77
N ASN A 72 5.03 11.97 -14.70
CA ASN A 72 5.99 11.37 -15.63
C ASN A 72 7.40 11.33 -15.01
N ASN A 73 7.90 10.12 -14.74
CA ASN A 73 9.25 9.90 -14.20
C ASN A 73 10.29 9.61 -15.32
N LEU A 74 9.88 9.68 -16.59
CA LEU A 74 10.77 9.54 -17.73
C LEU A 74 11.38 10.89 -18.10
N ASP A 75 12.52 10.84 -18.80
CA ASP A 75 13.22 12.01 -19.34
C ASP A 75 12.64 12.51 -20.68
N THR A 76 11.58 11.85 -21.17
CA THR A 76 10.88 12.19 -22.41
C THR A 76 9.43 12.58 -22.16
N THR A 77 8.84 13.36 -23.06
CA THR A 77 7.41 13.70 -23.00
C THR A 77 6.56 12.50 -23.36
N ILE A 78 5.58 12.17 -22.54
CA ILE A 78 4.63 11.09 -22.78
C ILE A 78 3.21 11.60 -22.97
N THR A 79 2.40 10.83 -23.69
CA THR A 79 0.95 10.97 -23.71
C THR A 79 0.34 9.77 -23.03
N VAL A 80 -0.30 9.97 -21.87
CA VAL A 80 -1.05 8.94 -21.16
C VAL A 80 -2.37 8.72 -21.91
N GLU A 81 -2.46 7.63 -22.67
CA GLU A 81 -3.63 7.29 -23.48
C GLU A 81 -4.77 6.76 -22.63
N THR A 82 -4.47 5.84 -21.71
CA THR A 82 -5.46 5.28 -20.80
C THR A 82 -4.86 5.16 -19.40
N PHE A 83 -5.64 5.56 -18.41
CA PHE A 83 -5.32 5.35 -17.01
C PHE A 83 -6.54 4.72 -16.34
N SER A 84 -6.42 3.47 -15.93
CA SER A 84 -7.51 2.73 -15.32
C SER A 84 -7.16 2.26 -13.91
N VAL A 85 -8.14 2.35 -13.02
CA VAL A 85 -8.07 1.82 -11.66
C VAL A 85 -9.30 0.96 -11.45
N ASN A 86 -9.11 -0.27 -10.97
CA ASN A 86 -10.19 -1.25 -10.79
C ASN A 86 -11.06 -1.44 -12.05
N SER A 87 -10.41 -1.48 -13.23
CA SER A 87 -11.07 -1.56 -14.55
C SER A 87 -11.93 -0.36 -14.94
N VAL A 88 -11.92 0.73 -14.17
CA VAL A 88 -12.56 2.00 -14.54
C VAL A 88 -11.53 2.95 -15.13
N ASN A 89 -11.81 3.46 -16.32
CA ASN A 89 -10.97 4.48 -16.96
C ASN A 89 -11.18 5.84 -16.30
N VAL A 90 -10.12 6.42 -15.73
CA VAL A 90 -10.13 7.68 -14.99
C VAL A 90 -9.71 8.85 -15.87
N ALA A 91 -8.86 8.60 -16.88
CA ALA A 91 -8.48 9.63 -17.83
C ALA A 91 -7.90 9.06 -19.13
N SER A 92 -7.91 9.90 -20.16
CA SER A 92 -7.23 9.66 -21.43
C SER A 92 -6.60 10.93 -22.00
N ASN A 93 -5.56 10.74 -22.81
CA ASN A 93 -4.86 11.75 -23.61
C ASN A 93 -4.25 12.93 -22.82
N ASN A 94 -3.67 12.66 -21.64
CA ASN A 94 -2.91 13.67 -20.90
C ASN A 94 -1.46 13.70 -21.39
N VAL A 95 -0.99 14.86 -21.83
CA VAL A 95 0.41 15.06 -22.22
C VAL A 95 1.19 15.53 -20.99
N LEU A 96 2.27 14.82 -20.66
CA LEU A 96 3.13 15.10 -19.53
C LEU A 96 4.57 15.25 -20.03
N GLY A 97 5.19 16.43 -19.81
CA GLY A 97 6.63 16.59 -19.96
C GLY A 97 7.40 15.84 -18.87
N PRO A 98 8.73 15.81 -18.93
CA PRO A 98 9.56 15.22 -17.87
C PRO A 98 9.26 15.87 -16.52
N GLU A 99 9.04 15.06 -15.47
CA GLU A 99 8.65 15.47 -14.11
C GLU A 99 7.30 16.19 -13.98
N ASP A 100 6.55 16.39 -15.08
CA ASP A 100 5.22 17.01 -15.03
C ASP A 100 4.22 16.11 -14.31
N GLN A 101 3.24 16.75 -13.67
CA GLN A 101 2.14 16.10 -12.98
C GLN A 101 0.79 16.48 -13.60
N ALA A 102 -0.14 15.52 -13.61
CA ALA A 102 -1.55 15.77 -13.88
C ALA A 102 -2.42 15.19 -12.78
N THR A 103 -3.49 15.92 -12.45
CA THR A 103 -4.56 15.40 -11.60
C THR A 103 -5.62 14.78 -12.50
N LEU A 104 -5.76 13.47 -12.41
CA LEU A 104 -6.79 12.70 -13.08
C LEU A 104 -7.97 12.55 -12.14
N THR A 105 -9.18 12.70 -12.67
CA THR A 105 -10.41 12.66 -11.86
C THR A 105 -11.43 11.73 -12.48
N GLY A 106 -12.06 10.88 -11.67
CA GLY A 106 -13.05 9.92 -12.15
C GLY A 106 -13.86 9.30 -11.03
N SER A 107 -14.57 8.22 -11.35
CA SER A 107 -15.41 7.46 -10.41
C SER A 107 -14.97 5.99 -10.43
N ILE A 108 -13.81 5.72 -9.81
CA ILE A 108 -13.07 4.46 -9.81
C ILE A 108 -13.84 3.34 -9.15
N ALA A 109 -14.41 3.58 -7.96
CA ALA A 109 -15.25 2.63 -7.25
C ALA A 109 -15.89 3.28 -6.02
N SER A 110 -17.09 2.83 -5.66
CA SER A 110 -17.66 3.13 -4.34
C SER A 110 -16.97 2.27 -3.28
N CYS A 111 -16.26 2.90 -2.36
CA CYS A 111 -15.81 2.29 -1.11
C CYS A 111 -16.48 2.96 0.09
N THR A 112 -16.36 2.43 1.30
CA THR A 112 -16.86 3.14 2.50
C THR A 112 -15.74 3.99 3.09
N ALA A 113 -16.08 5.18 3.59
CA ALA A 113 -15.10 6.04 4.27
C ALA A 113 -14.40 5.26 5.41
N GLY A 114 -13.06 5.27 5.42
CA GLY A 114 -12.25 4.54 6.40
C GLY A 114 -11.99 3.06 6.07
N ASP A 115 -12.62 2.50 5.03
CA ASP A 115 -12.29 1.15 4.57
C ASP A 115 -10.97 1.14 3.81
N SER A 116 -10.20 0.06 4.00
CA SER A 116 -9.03 -0.22 3.18
C SER A 116 -9.46 -0.74 1.81
N TYR A 117 -8.80 -0.30 0.75
CA TYR A 117 -9.03 -0.79 -0.60
C TYR A 117 -7.75 -1.38 -1.21
N THR A 118 -7.94 -2.20 -2.25
CA THR A 118 -6.86 -2.80 -3.03
C THR A 118 -7.33 -2.90 -4.48
N TYR A 119 -6.79 -2.08 -5.37
CA TYR A 119 -7.23 -1.98 -6.75
C TYR A 119 -6.11 -2.22 -7.75
N ALA A 120 -6.40 -2.98 -8.80
CA ALA A 120 -5.50 -3.10 -9.93
C ALA A 120 -5.42 -1.78 -10.69
N VAL A 121 -4.24 -1.39 -11.14
CA VAL A 121 -4.03 -0.20 -11.96
C VAL A 121 -3.43 -0.63 -13.29
N SER A 122 -3.90 -0.06 -14.38
CA SER A 122 -3.30 -0.26 -15.71
C SER A 122 -3.23 1.06 -16.45
N MET A 123 -2.05 1.34 -17.01
CA MET A 123 -1.72 2.57 -17.72
C MET A 123 -1.17 2.23 -19.09
N THR A 124 -1.68 2.89 -20.13
CA THR A 124 -1.09 2.88 -21.46
C THR A 124 -0.62 4.29 -21.78
N TYR A 125 0.62 4.43 -22.24
CA TYR A 125 1.19 5.70 -22.62
C TYR A 125 2.08 5.55 -23.86
N ASN A 126 2.18 6.62 -24.64
CA ASN A 126 3.09 6.70 -25.78
C ASN A 126 4.18 7.73 -25.50
N GLU A 127 5.40 7.42 -25.91
CA GLU A 127 6.46 8.42 -25.99
C GLU A 127 6.22 9.34 -27.19
N SER A 128 6.22 10.65 -26.96
CA SER A 128 5.87 11.63 -28.00
C SER A 128 6.95 11.77 -29.08
N GLU A 129 8.20 11.47 -28.75
CA GLU A 129 9.33 11.57 -29.67
C GLU A 129 9.42 10.36 -30.62
N THR A 130 9.23 9.15 -30.08
CA THR A 130 9.38 7.89 -30.82
C THR A 130 8.06 7.35 -31.36
N GLY A 131 6.93 7.74 -30.75
CA GLY A 131 5.61 7.15 -31.01
C GLY A 131 5.47 5.72 -30.47
N ALA A 132 6.45 5.22 -29.69
CA ALA A 132 6.38 3.90 -29.11
C ALA A 132 5.35 3.85 -27.97
N GLY A 133 4.49 2.82 -28.00
CA GLY A 133 3.46 2.61 -26.99
C GLY A 133 3.85 1.58 -25.95
N TYR A 134 3.55 1.89 -24.69
CA TYR A 134 3.89 1.08 -23.53
C TYR A 134 2.66 0.84 -22.67
N THR A 135 2.62 -0.33 -22.03
CA THR A 135 1.58 -0.65 -21.04
C THR A 135 2.26 -1.07 -19.74
N TYR A 136 1.76 -0.52 -18.64
CA TYR A 136 2.25 -0.80 -17.30
C TYR A 136 1.06 -1.12 -16.37
N ASP A 137 1.12 -2.28 -15.71
CA ASP A 137 0.04 -2.82 -14.87
C ASP A 137 0.47 -3.02 -13.40
N GLY A 138 1.58 -2.40 -13.00
CA GLY A 138 2.12 -2.55 -11.64
C GLY A 138 2.81 -3.89 -11.38
N ASN A 139 3.02 -4.75 -12.39
CA ASN A 139 3.69 -6.05 -12.24
C ASN A 139 3.06 -6.92 -11.14
N GLY A 140 1.72 -6.92 -11.05
CA GLY A 140 0.95 -7.65 -10.04
C GLY A 140 0.86 -6.98 -8.67
N ARG A 141 1.36 -5.74 -8.51
CA ARG A 141 1.10 -4.93 -7.32
C ARG A 141 -0.12 -4.06 -7.53
N ASN A 142 -0.93 -3.96 -6.49
CA ASN A 142 -2.15 -3.16 -6.50
C ASN A 142 -1.91 -1.79 -5.85
N LEU A 143 -2.76 -0.83 -6.19
CA LEU A 143 -2.90 0.41 -5.45
C LEU A 143 -3.65 0.10 -4.16
N GLU A 144 -3.02 0.38 -3.03
CA GLU A 144 -3.57 0.16 -1.70
C GLU A 144 -3.67 1.49 -0.97
N GLY A 145 -4.73 1.65 -0.17
CA GLY A 145 -4.95 2.84 0.62
C GLY A 145 -6.20 2.74 1.49
N THR A 146 -6.57 3.85 2.10
CA THR A 146 -7.82 3.99 2.85
C THR A 146 -8.72 4.98 2.15
N CYS A 147 -10.01 4.66 2.07
CA CYS A 147 -10.98 5.53 1.43
C CYS A 147 -11.21 6.82 2.20
N ALA A 148 -11.22 7.93 1.47
CA ALA A 148 -11.48 9.25 1.97
C ALA A 148 -12.95 9.39 2.38
N SER A 149 -13.19 10.16 3.43
CA SER A 149 -14.50 10.59 3.89
C SER A 149 -15.16 11.54 2.90
#